data_AF-Q8XRA2-F1
#
_entry.id   AF-Q8XRA2-F1
#
_cell.length_a   1.000
_cell.length_b   1.000
_cell.length_c   1.000
_cell.angle_alpha   90.00
_cell.angle_beta   90.00
_cell.angle_gamma   90.00
#
_symmetry.space_group_name_H-M   'P 1'
#
loop_
_entity.id
_entity.type
_entity.pdbx_description
1 polymer ?
#
loop_
_entity_poly.entity_id
_entity_poly.type
_entity_poly.pdbx_seq_one_letter_code
_entity_poly.pdbx_strand_id
1 'polypeptide(L)'
;MEHDKYLHAGISAVIASGVTTLAVDSPNRFWYGLGAGMAVGLTKEIVDRRKTNGRFDSKDLLADLAGALIGAYAADSLLRPAVFKQPTGYAYGVQLNVAFD
;
A
#
# COMPACT_ATOMS: atom_id res chain seq x y z
N MET A 1 -14.57 -18.61 -4.37
CA MET A 1 -13.95 -17.69 -5.34
C MET A 1 -13.87 -16.23 -4.85
N GLU A 2 -14.62 -15.82 -3.81
CA GLU A 2 -14.54 -14.43 -3.31
C GLU A 2 -13.44 -14.18 -2.27
N HIS A 3 -13.06 -15.21 -1.51
CA HIS A 3 -12.06 -15.10 -0.45
C HIS A 3 -10.68 -14.65 -0.96
N ASP A 4 -10.32 -15.03 -2.18
CA ASP A 4 -9.04 -14.69 -2.80
C ASP A 4 -8.96 -13.18 -3.14
N LYS A 5 -10.09 -12.58 -3.54
CA LYS A 5 -10.17 -11.17 -3.94
C LYS A 5 -10.03 -10.20 -2.76
N TYR A 6 -10.62 -10.56 -1.62
CA TYR A 6 -10.47 -9.78 -0.39
C TYR A 6 -9.03 -9.80 0.11
N LEU A 7 -8.31 -10.90 -0.13
CA LEU A 7 -6.89 -11.01 0.21
C LEU A 7 -6.03 -10.08 -0.66
N HIS A 8 -6.32 -9.99 -1.96
CA HIS A 8 -5.63 -9.08 -2.89
C HIS A 8 -5.86 -7.62 -2.52
N ALA A 9 -7.14 -7.23 -2.39
CA ALA A 9 -7.51 -5.90 -1.93
C ALA A 9 -6.88 -5.56 -0.55
N GLY A 10 -6.85 -6.53 0.37
CA GLY A 10 -6.28 -6.34 1.70
C GLY A 10 -4.77 -6.09 1.68
N ILE A 11 -4.00 -6.88 0.93
CA ILE A 11 -2.55 -6.69 0.79
C ILE A 11 -2.25 -5.35 0.13
N SER A 12 -2.96 -5.01 -0.94
CA SER A 12 -2.83 -3.74 -1.63
C SER A 12 -3.18 -2.55 -0.73
N ALA A 13 -4.17 -2.68 0.15
CA ALA A 13 -4.51 -1.66 1.15
C ALA A 13 -3.40 -1.47 2.19
N VAL A 14 -2.78 -2.55 2.68
CA VAL A 14 -1.66 -2.48 3.64
C VAL A 14 -0.44 -1.82 3.02
N ILE A 15 -0.08 -2.18 1.79
CA ILE A 15 1.06 -1.58 1.09
C ILE A 15 0.80 -0.10 0.79
N ALA A 16 -0.37 0.22 0.25
CA ALA A 16 -0.72 1.59 -0.10
C ALA A 16 -0.81 2.50 1.14
N SER A 17 -1.38 2.01 2.24
CA SER A 17 -1.40 2.75 3.50
C SER A 17 0.00 2.97 4.05
N GLY A 18 0.84 1.92 4.12
CA GLY A 18 2.21 2.03 4.62
C GLY A 18 3.05 3.04 3.83
N VAL A 19 3.03 2.96 2.50
CA VAL A 19 3.79 3.89 1.65
C VAL A 19 3.24 5.32 1.73
N THR A 20 1.91 5.49 1.80
CA THR A 20 1.30 6.81 2.00
C THR A 20 1.72 7.43 3.34
N THR A 21 1.77 6.62 4.40
CA THR A 21 2.22 7.08 5.72
C THR A 21 3.71 7.38 5.73
N LEU A 22 4.56 6.59 5.06
CA LEU A 22 6.01 6.86 5.00
C LEU A 22 6.35 8.13 4.23
N ALA A 23 5.56 8.48 3.21
CA ALA A 23 5.74 9.70 2.44
C ALA A 23 5.15 10.95 3.13
N VAL A 24 5.23 11.05 4.46
CA VAL A 24 4.61 12.12 5.28
C VAL A 24 4.82 13.54 4.74
N ASP A 25 6.03 13.84 4.27
CA ASP A 25 6.44 15.19 3.85
C ASP A 25 6.09 15.54 2.40
N SER A 26 5.58 14.57 1.62
CA SER A 26 5.24 14.79 0.23
C SER A 26 3.77 15.19 0.06
N PRO A 27 3.46 16.24 -0.70
CA PRO A 27 2.08 16.54 -1.11
C PRO A 27 1.49 15.43 -2.01
N ASN A 28 2.34 14.59 -2.61
CA ASN A 28 1.95 13.52 -3.54
C ASN A 28 1.89 12.13 -2.89
N ARG A 29 1.98 12.03 -1.56
CA ARG A 29 2.06 10.76 -0.83
C ARG A 29 0.91 9.79 -1.08
N PHE A 30 -0.30 10.31 -1.28
CA PHE A 30 -1.45 9.50 -1.70
C PHE A 30 -1.15 8.76 -3.01
N TRP A 31 -0.57 9.47 -3.98
CA TRP A 31 -0.18 8.89 -5.27
C TRP A 31 0.99 7.92 -5.15
N TYR A 32 1.92 8.15 -4.22
CA TYR A 32 2.99 7.19 -3.95
C TYR A 32 2.46 5.89 -3.34
N GLY A 33 1.53 5.97 -2.39
CA GLY A 33 0.88 4.78 -1.84
C GLY A 33 0.05 4.02 -2.86
N LEU A 34 -0.78 4.75 -3.61
CA LEU A 34 -1.58 4.16 -4.69
C LEU A 34 -0.68 3.51 -5.76
N GLY A 35 0.37 4.19 -6.18
CA GLY A 35 1.34 3.69 -7.15
C GLY A 35 2.07 2.44 -6.67
N ALA A 36 2.49 2.42 -5.41
CA ALA A 36 3.16 1.26 -4.82
C ALA A 36 2.22 0.04 -4.69
N GLY A 37 0.98 0.24 -4.22
CA GLY A 37 -0.02 -0.83 -4.17
C GLY A 37 -0.31 -1.42 -5.55
N MET A 38 -0.51 -0.55 -6.55
CA MET A 38 -0.74 -0.97 -7.94
C MET A 38 0.47 -1.66 -8.57
N ALA A 39 1.70 -1.20 -8.29
CA ALA A 39 2.91 -1.82 -8.81
C ALA A 39 3.04 -3.28 -8.32
N VAL A 40 2.67 -3.54 -7.06
CA VAL A 40 2.69 -4.90 -6.49
C VAL A 40 1.61 -5.78 -7.11
N GLY A 41 0.37 -5.28 -7.26
CA GLY A 41 -0.71 -6.01 -7.93
C GLY A 41 -0.38 -6.36 -9.39
N LEU A 42 0.13 -5.40 -10.15
CA LEU A 42 0.59 -5.62 -11.53
C LEU A 42 1.74 -6.63 -11.60
N THR A 43 2.70 -6.55 -10.68
CA THR A 43 3.83 -7.48 -10.64
C THR A 43 3.37 -8.90 -10.36
N LYS A 44 2.42 -9.08 -9.42
CA LYS A 44 1.83 -10.39 -9.13
C LYS A 44 1.16 -11.00 -10.35
N GLU A 45 0.28 -10.25 -11.01
CA GLU A 45 -0.40 -10.71 -12.23
C GLU A 45 0.59 -11.11 -13.35
N ILE A 46 1.68 -10.37 -13.51
CA ILE A 46 2.74 -10.70 -14.49
C ILE A 46 3.48 -11.98 -14.11
N VAL A 47 3.81 -12.17 -12.82
CA VAL A 47 4.52 -13.35 -12.32
C VAL A 47 3.64 -14.59 -12.42
N ASP A 48 2.37 -14.49 -12.04
CA ASP A 48 1.43 -15.61 -12.07
C ASP A 48 1.16 -16.03 -13.51
N ARG A 49 0.97 -15.09 -14.44
CA ARG A 49 0.89 -15.36 -15.88
C ARG A 49 2.10 -16.15 -16.41
N ARG A 50 3.30 -15.85 -15.93
CA ARG A 50 4.54 -16.56 -16.34
C ARG A 50 4.67 -17.95 -15.71
N LYS A 51 4.19 -18.15 -14.47
CA LYS A 51 4.36 -19.42 -13.73
C LYS A 51 3.29 -20.45 -14.06
N THR A 52 2.04 -20.05 -14.20
CA THR A 52 0.91 -20.99 -14.34
C THR A 52 0.34 -21.04 -15.75
N ASN A 53 0.91 -20.28 -16.70
CA ASN A 53 0.30 -20.01 -18.01
C ASN A 53 -1.13 -19.42 -17.87
N GLY A 54 -1.41 -18.84 -16.70
CA GLY A 54 -2.70 -18.27 -16.34
C GLY A 54 -3.01 -17.02 -17.16
N ARG A 55 -4.30 -16.78 -17.39
CA ARG A 55 -4.75 -15.51 -18.01
C ARG A 55 -4.65 -14.40 -16.97
N PHE A 56 -4.29 -13.20 -17.44
CA PHE A 56 -4.34 -11.98 -16.64
C PHE A 56 -5.77 -11.81 -16.08
N ASP A 57 -5.93 -11.78 -14.76
CA ASP A 57 -7.24 -11.61 -14.15
C ASP A 57 -7.48 -10.14 -13.82
N SER A 58 -8.17 -9.45 -14.73
CA SER A 58 -8.53 -8.05 -14.53
C SER A 58 -9.39 -7.82 -13.28
N LYS A 59 -10.02 -8.85 -12.72
CA LYS A 59 -10.81 -8.72 -11.48
C LYS A 59 -9.92 -8.62 -10.24
N ASP A 60 -8.77 -9.28 -10.25
CA ASP A 60 -7.80 -9.22 -9.16
C ASP A 60 -7.06 -7.88 -9.19
N LEU A 61 -6.74 -7.37 -10.37
CA LEU A 61 -6.23 -6.01 -10.54
C LEU A 61 -7.23 -4.94 -10.05
N LEU A 62 -8.53 -5.13 -10.30
CA LEU A 62 -9.58 -4.22 -9.81
C LEU A 62 -9.72 -4.29 -8.29
N ALA A 63 -9.57 -5.48 -7.70
CA ALA A 63 -9.53 -5.65 -6.25
C ALA A 63 -8.30 -4.97 -5.63
N ASP A 64 -7.13 -5.12 -6.25
CA ASP A 64 -5.90 -4.43 -5.84
C ASP A 64 -6.03 -2.92 -5.93
N LEU A 65 -6.61 -2.39 -7.02
CA LEU A 65 -6.88 -0.96 -7.16
C LEU A 65 -7.84 -0.46 -6.07
N ALA A 66 -8.94 -1.16 -5.83
CA ALA A 66 -9.89 -0.78 -4.78
C ALA A 66 -9.24 -0.80 -3.39
N GLY A 67 -8.47 -1.85 -3.09
CA GLY A 67 -7.70 -1.98 -1.87
C GLY A 67 -6.68 -0.86 -1.69
N ALA A 68 -5.87 -0.59 -2.72
CA ALA A 68 -4.86 0.45 -2.71
C ALA A 68 -5.47 1.85 -2.53
N LEU A 69 -6.60 2.13 -3.19
CA LEU A 69 -7.35 3.38 -3.01
C LEU A 69 -7.84 3.53 -1.57
N ILE A 70 -8.46 2.49 -1.01
CA ILE A 70 -8.96 2.51 0.38
C ILE A 70 -7.79 2.70 1.37
N GLY A 71 -6.70 1.95 1.19
CA GLY A 71 -5.52 2.02 2.06
C GLY A 71 -4.83 3.38 2.02
N ALA A 72 -4.56 3.90 0.82
CA ALA A 72 -3.96 5.23 0.65
C ALA A 72 -4.88 6.33 1.19
N TYR A 73 -6.18 6.26 0.91
CA TYR A 73 -7.14 7.23 1.42
C TYR A 73 -7.23 7.19 2.94
N ALA A 74 -7.36 6.02 3.56
CA ALA A 74 -7.40 5.88 5.01
C ALA A 74 -6.11 6.41 5.66
N ALA A 75 -4.95 6.15 5.08
CA ALA A 75 -3.69 6.69 5.58
C ALA A 75 -3.61 8.22 5.45
N ASP A 76 -3.96 8.78 4.28
CA ASP A 76 -3.86 10.22 4.04
C ASP A 76 -4.90 11.03 4.83
N SER A 77 -6.10 10.49 5.04
CA SER A 77 -7.21 11.20 5.69
C SER A 77 -7.33 10.92 7.20
N LEU A 78 -7.15 9.66 7.64
CA LEU A 78 -7.38 9.25 9.02
C LEU A 78 -6.08 9.15 9.84
N LEU A 79 -4.99 8.69 9.24
CA LEU A 79 -3.70 8.56 9.93
C LEU A 79 -2.89 9.84 9.91
N ARG A 80 -3.02 10.70 8.88
CA ARG A 80 -2.36 12.01 8.84
C ARG A 80 -2.59 12.83 10.11
N PRO A 81 -3.82 13.04 10.62
CA PRO A 81 -4.02 13.84 11.83
C PRO A 81 -3.45 13.17 13.08
N ALA A 82 -3.38 11.83 13.12
CA ALA A 82 -2.90 11.06 14.26
C ALA A 82 -1.37 10.98 14.32
N VAL A 83 -0.70 10.79 13.19
CA VAL A 83 0.77 10.74 13.07
C VAL A 83 1.40 12.12 13.28
N PHE A 84 0.78 13.20 12.79
CA PHE A 84 1.30 14.56 12.92
C PHE A 84 0.98 15.23 14.27
N LYS A 85 0.11 14.65 15.11
CA LYS A 85 -0.19 15.16 16.47
C LYS A 85 0.66 14.53 17.58
N GLN A 86 1.68 13.73 17.25
CA GLN A 86 2.63 13.26 18.25
C GLN A 86 3.75 14.32 18.43
N PRO A 87 3.97 14.87 19.65
CA PRO A 87 4.99 15.90 19.90
C PRO A 87 6.43 15.42 19.66
N THR A 88 6.60 14.12 19.46
CA THR A 88 7.85 13.44 19.19
C THR A 88 7.64 12.66 17.90
N GLY A 89 8.37 13.00 16.84
CA GLY A 89 8.21 12.47 15.47
C GLY A 89 8.47 10.97 15.31
N TYR A 90 7.64 10.14 15.94
CA TYR A 90 7.67 8.69 15.87
C TYR A 90 6.45 8.21 15.10
N ALA A 91 6.58 8.12 13.77
CA ALA A 91 5.72 7.24 12.99
C ALA A 91 6.31 5.83 13.10
N TYR A 92 5.63 4.97 13.86
CA TYR A 92 5.98 3.58 14.18
C TYR A 92 7.13 3.43 15.19
N GLY A 93 6.86 2.68 16.25
CA GLY A 93 7.83 2.23 17.27
C GLY A 93 8.86 1.24 16.73
N VAL A 94 9.38 1.45 15.53
CA VAL A 94 10.64 0.87 15.07
C VAL A 94 11.65 2.00 15.10
N GLN A 95 12.37 2.11 16.22
CA GLN A 95 13.62 2.86 16.25
C GLN A 95 14.59 2.11 15.33
N LEU A 96 14.64 2.47 14.05
CA LEU A 96 15.77 2.11 13.21
C LEU A 96 16.95 2.90 13.73
N ASN A 97 17.70 2.30 14.66
CA ASN A 97 19.03 2.76 15.03
C ASN A 97 19.92 2.62 13.78
N VAL A 98 19.87 3.62 12.90
CA VAL A 98 20.90 3.82 11.90
C VAL A 98 22.04 4.50 12.63
N ALA A 99 22.98 3.70 13.11
CA ALA A 99 24.27 4.19 13.56
C ALA A 99 24.93 4.85 12.35
N PHE A 100 25.14 6.16 12.42
CA PHE A 100 26.12 6.83 11.58
C PHE A 100 27.42 6.80 12.37
N ASP A 101 28.37 6.00 11.90
CA ASP A 101 29.79 6.16 12.25
C ASP A 101 30.34 7.45 11.64
#